data_AF-A0A383C0I3-F1
#
_entry.id   AF-A0A383C0I3-F1
#
_cell.length_a   1.000
_cell.length_b   1.000
_cell.length_c   1.000
_cell.angle_alpha   90.00
_cell.angle_beta   90.00
_cell.angle_gamma   90.00
#
_symmetry.space_group_name_H-M   'P 1'
#
loop_
_entity.id
_entity.type
_entity.pdbx_description
1 polymer ?
#
loop_
_entity_poly.entity_id
_entity_poly.type
_entity_poly.pdbx_seq_one_letter_code
_entity_poly.pdbx_strand_id
1 'polypeptide(L)' 'MFKKLNNIGDCGIVCDFGEEVNREINTSVIKLFHHVKREVLKGNLNGILNYTPSYNKLIINFDL' A
#
# COMPACT_ATOMS: atom_id res chain seq x y z
N MET A 1 -2.73 -12.04 3.07
CA MET A 1 -4.10 -11.59 3.42
C MET A 1 -3.98 -10.19 4.04
N PHE A 2 -4.82 -9.23 3.65
CA PHE A 2 -4.79 -7.89 4.26
C PHE A 2 -5.23 -7.99 5.72
N LYS A 3 -4.46 -7.44 6.66
CA LYS A 3 -4.74 -7.56 8.10
C LYS A 3 -5.24 -6.26 8.68
N LYS A 4 -4.56 -5.13 8.45
CA LYS A 4 -4.90 -3.84 9.05
C LYS A 4 -4.59 -2.68 8.11
N LEU A 5 -5.43 -1.65 8.18
CA LEU A 5 -5.13 -0.32 7.65
C LEU A 5 -4.84 0.58 8.84
N ASN A 6 -3.69 1.24 8.85
CA ASN A 6 -3.33 2.19 9.90
C ASN A 6 -2.93 3.52 9.26
N ASN A 7 -3.27 4.63 9.90
CA ASN A 7 -2.76 5.94 9.47
C ASN A 7 -1.32 6.11 9.97
N ILE A 8 -0.48 6.74 9.14
CA ILE A 8 0.82 7.29 9.54
C ILE A 8 0.69 8.82 9.46
N GLY A 9 0.48 9.45 10.61
CA GLY A 9 0.19 10.88 10.67
C GLY A 9 -1.05 11.21 9.85
N ASP A 10 -1.06 12.41 9.28
CA ASP A 10 -2.24 12.94 8.57
C ASP A 10 -2.26 12.55 7.08
N CYS A 11 -1.08 12.40 6.47
CA CYS A 11 -0.90 12.28 5.01
C CYS A 11 -0.37 10.90 4.57
N GLY A 12 -0.55 9.87 5.39
CA GLY A 12 -0.01 8.54 5.13
C GLY A 12 -0.87 7.41 5.66
N ILE A 13 -0.87 6.28 4.96
CA ILE A 13 -1.48 5.03 5.40
C ILE A 13 -0.51 3.86 5.21
N VAL A 14 -0.59 2.90 6.13
CA VAL A 14 0.03 1.58 6.04
C VAL A 14 -1.04 0.52 5.83
N CYS A 15 -0.89 -0.20 4.73
CA CYS A 15 -1.54 -1.46 4.47
C CYS A 15 -0.67 -2.59 5.06
N ASP A 16 -1.05 -3.13 6.22
CA ASP A 16 -0.32 -4.19 6.90
C ASP A 16 -0.88 -5.57 6.53
N PHE A 17 -0.02 -6.47 6.08
CA PHE A 17 -0.34 -7.86 5.72
C PHE A 17 0.02 -8.86 6.83
N GLY A 18 0.43 -8.36 8.00
CA GLY A 18 0.80 -9.14 9.17
C GLY A 18 2.30 -9.09 9.45
N GLU A 19 2.72 -9.84 10.46
CA GLU A 19 4.12 -9.87 10.91
C GLU A 19 4.96 -10.88 10.11
N GLU A 20 4.32 -11.82 9.43
CA GLU A 20 5.01 -12.85 8.66
C GLU A 20 5.75 -12.28 7.44
N VAL A 21 6.95 -12.81 7.21
CA VAL A 21 7.83 -12.48 6.08
C VAL A 21 7.97 -13.74 5.23
N ASN A 22 7.03 -13.96 4.31
CA ASN A 22 7.06 -15.07 3.36
C ASN A 22 6.63 -14.66 1.93
N ARG A 23 6.91 -15.53 0.94
CA ARG A 23 6.65 -15.25 -0.47
C ARG A 23 5.18 -14.95 -0.77
N GLU A 24 4.25 -15.60 -0.07
CA GLU A 24 2.81 -15.41 -0.28
C GLU A 24 2.34 -14.03 0.18
N ILE A 25 2.85 -13.58 1.34
CA ILE A 25 2.63 -12.23 1.85
C ILE A 25 3.22 -11.19 0.91
N ASN A 26 4.47 -11.35 0.48
CA ASN A 26 5.10 -10.43 -0.45
C ASN A 26 4.37 -10.35 -1.81
N THR A 27 3.91 -11.50 -2.31
CA THR A 27 3.07 -11.55 -3.52
C THR A 27 1.78 -10.75 -3.34
N SER A 28 1.18 -10.78 -2.14
CA SER A 28 -0.01 -9.99 -1.81
C SER A 28 0.28 -8.48 -1.79
N VAL A 29 1.42 -8.08 -1.22
CA VAL A 29 1.88 -6.68 -1.20
C VAL A 29 2.10 -6.17 -2.63
N ILE A 30 2.81 -6.93 -3.46
CA ILE A 30 3.10 -6.59 -4.86
C ILE A 30 1.80 -6.47 -5.67
N LYS A 31 0.84 -7.38 -5.46
CA LYS A 31 -0.49 -7.30 -6.09
C LYS A 31 -1.21 -5.99 -5.74
N LEU A 32 -1.20 -5.60 -4.47
CA LEU A 32 -1.81 -4.33 -4.04
C LEU A 32 -1.06 -3.12 -4.62
N PHE A 33 0.27 -3.14 -4.61
CA PHE A 33 1.12 -2.11 -5.23
C PHE A 33 0.74 -1.88 -6.69
N HIS A 34 0.67 -2.95 -7.51
CA HIS A 34 0.29 -2.83 -8.91
C HIS A 34 -1.16 -2.37 -9.10
N HIS A 35 -2.06 -2.78 -8.21
CA HIS A 35 -3.43 -2.30 -8.23
C HIS A 35 -3.49 -0.79 -7.99
N VAL A 36 -2.90 -0.29 -6.91
CA VAL A 36 -2.84 1.14 -6.58
C VAL A 36 -2.19 1.93 -7.71
N LYS A 37 -1.03 1.48 -8.20
CA LYS A 37 -0.33 2.12 -9.33
C LYS A 37 -1.24 2.27 -10.55
N ARG A 38 -1.99 1.23 -10.90
CA ARG A 38 -2.91 1.27 -12.04
C ARG A 38 -4.08 2.23 -11.80
N GLU A 39 -4.64 2.27 -10.61
CA GLU A 39 -5.74 3.19 -10.29
C GLU A 39 -5.30 4.66 -10.26
N VAL A 40 -4.07 4.95 -9.82
CA VAL A 40 -3.45 6.27 -9.96
C VAL A 40 -3.27 6.62 -11.45
N LEU A 41 -2.72 5.70 -12.26
CA LEU A 41 -2.54 5.93 -13.70
C LEU A 41 -3.85 6.15 -14.47
N LYS A 42 -4.96 5.58 -14.00
CA LYS A 42 -6.29 5.82 -14.55
C LYS A 42 -6.90 7.15 -14.11
N GLY A 43 -6.30 7.86 -13.15
CA GLY A 43 -6.86 9.07 -12.55
C GLY A 43 -7.98 8.80 -11.53
N ASN A 44 -8.16 7.54 -11.11
CA ASN A 44 -9.16 7.17 -10.10
C ASN A 44 -8.70 7.50 -8.68
N LEU A 45 -7.39 7.59 -8.46
CA LEU A 45 -6.77 7.96 -7.19
C LEU A 45 -5.90 9.20 -7.40
N ASN A 46 -6.50 10.37 -7.16
CA ASN A 46 -5.81 11.66 -7.20
C ASN A 46 -5.15 11.96 -5.85
N GLY A 47 -4.09 12.77 -5.85
CA GLY A 47 -3.38 13.17 -4.63
C GLY A 47 -2.40 12.13 -4.09
N ILE A 48 -2.26 10.94 -4.69
CA ILE A 48 -1.24 9.98 -4.25
C ILE A 48 0.17 10.52 -4.60
N LEU A 49 1.00 10.72 -3.59
CA LEU A 49 2.37 11.22 -3.72
C LEU A 49 3.38 10.07 -3.86
N ASN A 50 3.21 9.00 -3.07
CA ASN A 50 4.12 7.86 -3.11
C ASN A 50 3.41 6.57 -2.65
N TYR A 51 3.89 5.43 -3.12
CA TYR A 51 3.44 4.11 -2.70
C TYR A 51 4.62 3.13 -2.63
N THR A 52 5.17 2.96 -1.42
CA THR A 52 6.39 2.21 -1.16
C THR A 52 6.07 0.80 -0.65
N PRO A 53 6.30 -0.26 -1.45
CA PRO A 53 6.13 -1.63 -0.99
C PRO A 53 7.31 -2.04 -0.10
N SER A 54 7.01 -2.80 0.93
CA SER A 54 7.95 -3.59 1.74
C SER A 54 7.60 -5.07 1.60
N TYR A 55 8.20 -5.94 2.41
CA TYR A 55 7.96 -7.37 2.30
C TYR A 55 6.54 -7.76 2.73
N ASN A 56 6.02 -7.15 3.80
CA ASN A 56 4.69 -7.43 4.37
C ASN A 56 3.81 -6.19 4.59
N LYS A 57 4.26 -5.03 4.10
CA LYS A 57 3.56 -3.74 4.27
C LYS A 57 3.61 -2.96 2.97
N LEU A 58 2.59 -2.15 2.70
CA LEU A 58 2.61 -1.12 1.67
C LEU A 58 2.29 0.23 2.31
N ILE A 59 3.20 1.18 2.19
CA ILE A 59 2.99 2.55 2.67
C ILE A 59 2.49 3.37 1.49
N ILE A 60 1.42 4.14 1.68
CA ILE A 60 0.89 5.07 0.68
C ILE A 60 0.83 6.45 1.33
N ASN A 61 1.51 7.41 0.71
CA ASN A 61 1.45 8.81 1.12
C ASN A 61 0.62 9.58 0.10
N PHE A 62 -0.17 10.53 0.59
CA PHE A 62 -1.08 11.33 -0.22
C PHE A 62 -1.09 12.77 0.25
N ASP A 63 -1.41 13.66 -0.68
CA ASP A 63 -1.69 15.06 -0.43
C ASP A 63 -3.15 15.22 0.03
N LEU A 64 -3.40 16.17 0.93
CA LEU A 64 -4.66 16.35 1.65
C LEU A 64 -5.37 17.63 1.19
#